data_AF-A0A7J2PZ54-F1
#
_entry.id   AF-A0A7J2PZ54-F1
#
_cell.length_a   1.000
_cell.length_b   1.000
_cell.length_c   1.000
_cell.angle_alpha   90.00
_cell.angle_beta   90.00
_cell.angle_gamma   90.00
#
_symmetry.space_group_name_H-M   'P 1'
#
loop_
_entity.id
_entity.type
_entity.pdbx_description
1 polymer ?
#
loop_
_entity_poly.entity_id
_entity_poly.type
_entity_poly.pdbx_seq_one_letter_code
_entity_poly.pdbx_strand_id
1 'polypeptide(L)'
;MFISNCFIYLFILAHGLFSWDIVKNWSNIKVERMYEVLKIKFSNDELKQKLLATGNSILIENSKSDSFWGIGKKEKRKNMLGNLLMKVRGELKALSKSKKVE
;
A
#
# COMPACT_ATOMS: atom_id res chain seq x y z
N MET A 1 -4.83 -28.98 -30.46
CA MET A 1 -3.46 -28.50 -30.75
C MET A 1 -3.03 -27.63 -29.58
N PHE A 2 -2.47 -28.28 -28.56
CA PHE A 2 -1.98 -27.67 -27.33
C PHE A 2 -0.60 -27.07 -27.61
N ILE A 3 -0.46 -25.75 -27.54
CA ILE A 3 0.85 -25.13 -27.33
C ILE A 3 1.13 -25.24 -25.83
N SER A 4 1.51 -26.46 -25.44
CA SER A 4 2.21 -26.76 -24.20
C SER A 4 3.61 -26.15 -24.25
N ASN A 5 4.13 -25.80 -23.08
CA ASN A 5 5.56 -25.64 -22.78
C ASN A 5 6.27 -24.38 -23.26
N CYS A 6 5.97 -23.22 -22.65
CA CYS A 6 7.04 -22.21 -22.50
C CYS A 6 7.01 -21.31 -21.24
N PHE A 7 5.95 -21.33 -20.41
CA PHE A 7 5.90 -20.46 -19.22
C PHE A 7 5.79 -21.16 -17.87
N ILE A 8 5.64 -22.49 -17.84
CA ILE A 8 5.43 -23.25 -16.60
C ILE A 8 6.76 -23.68 -15.95
N TYR A 9 7.87 -23.72 -16.71
CA TYR A 9 9.18 -24.10 -16.16
C TYR A 9 9.92 -23.00 -15.38
N LEU A 10 9.43 -21.74 -15.40
CA LEU A 10 10.01 -20.68 -14.57
C LEU A 10 9.34 -20.56 -13.17
N PHE A 11 8.20 -21.23 -12.96
CA PHE A 11 7.47 -21.15 -11.69
C PHE A 11 7.80 -22.29 -10.71
N ILE A 12 8.38 -23.40 -11.18
CA ILE A 12 8.60 -24.60 -10.35
C ILE A 12 10.01 -24.63 -9.70
N LEU A 13 10.97 -23.80 -10.14
CA LEU A 13 12.24 -23.62 -9.44
C LEU A 13 12.18 -22.63 -8.26
N ALA A 14 11.06 -21.90 -8.10
CA ALA A 14 10.90 -20.87 -7.08
C ALA A 14 10.24 -21.37 -5.77
N HIS A 15 9.93 -22.67 -5.66
CA HIS A 15 9.40 -23.26 -4.42
C HIS A 15 10.50 -23.93 -3.56
N GLY A 16 11.78 -23.66 -3.86
CA GLY A 16 12.94 -24.27 -3.20
C GLY A 16 13.99 -23.31 -2.64
N LEU A 17 13.74 -21.99 -2.60
CA LEU A 17 14.66 -21.02 -1.99
C LEU A 17 13.93 -20.11 -0.99
N PHE A 18 13.98 -20.59 0.24
CA PHE A 18 13.83 -19.84 1.48
C PHE A 18 14.64 -18.52 1.40
N SER A 19 13.97 -17.39 1.65
CA SER A 19 14.54 -16.05 1.87
C SER A 19 15.32 -15.39 0.71
N TRP A 20 14.64 -14.50 -0.02
CA TRP A 20 15.28 -13.32 -0.61
C TRP A 20 14.60 -12.05 -0.09
N ASP A 21 14.86 -11.71 1.17
CA ASP A 21 14.91 -10.31 1.59
C ASP A 21 16.04 -9.65 0.77
N ILE A 22 15.78 -9.23 -0.48
CA ILE A 22 16.76 -8.46 -1.30
C ILE A 22 17.27 -7.26 -0.48
N VAL A 23 16.38 -6.69 0.33
CA VAL A 23 16.70 -5.78 1.42
C VAL A 23 16.48 -6.52 2.73
N LYS A 24 17.53 -6.59 3.56
CA LYS A 24 17.47 -7.23 4.89
C LYS A 24 16.28 -6.68 5.69
N ASN A 25 15.46 -7.58 6.26
CA ASN A 25 14.27 -7.26 7.06
C ASN A 25 13.14 -6.55 6.28
N TRP A 26 13.04 -6.73 4.96
CA TRP A 26 11.99 -6.09 4.15
C TRP A 26 10.59 -6.34 4.70
N SER A 27 10.32 -7.57 5.15
CA SER A 27 9.07 -7.95 5.81
C SER A 27 8.66 -7.01 6.95
N ASN A 28 9.63 -6.49 7.71
CA ASN A 28 9.42 -5.58 8.84
C ASN A 28 9.39 -4.11 8.41
N ILE A 29 10.28 -3.69 7.50
CA ILE A 29 10.42 -2.27 7.13
C ILE A 29 9.47 -1.82 6.02
N LYS A 30 8.85 -2.73 5.27
CA LYS A 30 8.02 -2.39 4.10
C LYS A 30 6.85 -1.45 4.42
N VAL A 31 6.26 -1.58 5.63
CA VAL A 31 5.14 -0.73 6.06
C VAL A 31 5.60 0.69 6.31
N GLU A 32 6.71 0.84 7.04
CA GLU A 32 7.33 2.14 7.30
C GLU A 32 7.83 2.81 6.01
N ARG A 33 8.46 2.05 5.12
CA ARG A 33 8.91 2.56 3.82
C ARG A 33 7.73 3.03 2.96
N MET A 34 6.65 2.24 2.91
CA MET A 34 5.42 2.65 2.20
C MET A 34 4.84 3.93 2.81
N TYR A 35 4.85 4.04 4.14
CA TYR A 35 4.39 5.24 4.83
C TYR A 35 5.15 6.50 4.43
N GLU A 36 6.48 6.45 4.40
CA GLU A 36 7.31 7.59 3.98
C GLU A 36 7.09 7.95 2.51
N VAL A 37 6.96 6.94 1.63
CA VAL A 37 6.62 7.17 0.22
C VAL A 37 5.27 7.86 0.07
N LEU A 38 4.25 7.45 0.84
CA LEU A 38 2.94 8.10 0.82
C LEU A 38 3.02 9.55 1.29
N LYS A 39 3.76 9.85 2.35
CA LYS A 39 3.97 11.23 2.80
C LYS A 39 4.57 12.12 1.70
N ILE A 40 5.58 11.62 0.99
CA ILE A 40 6.20 12.34 -0.12
C ILE A 40 5.20 12.50 -1.28
N LYS A 41 4.49 11.43 -1.66
CA LYS A 41 3.49 11.43 -2.74
C LYS A 41 2.38 12.47 -2.49
N PHE A 42 1.89 12.56 -1.26
CA PHE A 42 0.86 13.50 -0.84
C PHE A 42 1.40 14.85 -0.35
N SER A 43 2.71 15.10 -0.51
CA SER A 43 3.26 16.45 -0.39
C SER A 43 2.91 17.33 -1.58
N ASN A 44 2.49 16.73 -2.71
CA ASN A 44 1.94 17.46 -3.85
C ASN A 44 0.53 17.98 -3.50
N ASP A 45 0.30 19.29 -3.67
CA ASP A 45 -0.94 19.94 -3.28
C ASP A 45 -2.19 19.40 -3.99
N GLU A 46 -2.10 19.01 -5.27
CA GLU A 46 -3.23 18.44 -6.01
C GLU A 46 -3.65 17.09 -5.41
N LEU A 47 -2.69 16.20 -5.16
CA LEU A 47 -2.95 14.89 -4.59
C LEU A 47 -3.40 14.98 -3.13
N LYS A 48 -2.83 15.92 -2.38
CA LYS A 48 -3.24 16.23 -1.01
C LYS A 48 -4.70 16.66 -0.96
N GLN A 49 -5.13 17.57 -1.83
CA GLN A 49 -6.53 18.00 -1.89
C GLN A 49 -7.45 16.83 -2.24
N LYS A 50 -7.08 15.98 -3.21
CA LYS A 50 -7.83 14.76 -3.53
C LYS A 50 -7.97 13.83 -2.33
N LEU A 51 -6.89 13.63 -1.56
CA LEU A 51 -6.92 12.80 -0.36
C LEU A 51 -7.79 13.41 0.75
N LEU A 52 -7.73 14.73 0.95
CA LEU A 52 -8.56 15.43 1.93
C LEU A 52 -10.04 15.45 1.54
N ALA A 53 -10.35 15.55 0.24
CA ALA A 53 -11.70 15.51 -0.30
C ALA A 53 -12.43 14.20 -0.01
N THR A 54 -11.71 13.09 0.26
CA THR A 54 -12.30 11.83 0.73
C THR A 54 -12.99 11.94 2.10
N GLY A 55 -12.73 13.04 2.83
CA GLY A 55 -13.43 13.37 4.08
C GLY A 55 -13.14 12.36 5.18
N ASN A 56 -14.18 11.67 5.63
CA ASN A 56 -14.13 10.63 6.66
C ASN A 56 -14.38 9.23 6.08
N SER A 57 -14.42 9.11 4.75
CA SER A 57 -14.63 7.83 4.08
C SER A 57 -13.48 6.87 4.40
N ILE A 58 -13.80 5.59 4.54
CA ILE A 58 -12.82 4.53 4.70
C ILE A 58 -12.22 4.25 3.32
N LEU A 59 -10.89 4.32 3.22
CA LEU A 59 -10.19 4.01 1.99
C LEU A 59 -9.83 2.53 1.98
N ILE A 60 -10.27 1.82 0.95
CA ILE A 60 -10.09 0.39 0.81
C ILE A 60 -9.42 0.10 -0.53
N GLU A 61 -8.26 -0.54 -0.50
CA GLU A 61 -7.60 -1.01 -1.71
C GLU A 61 -8.24 -2.32 -2.16
N ASN A 62 -9.05 -2.26 -3.22
CA ASN A 62 -9.74 -3.42 -3.78
C ASN A 62 -8.83 -4.20 -4.74
N SER A 63 -7.74 -4.76 -4.20
CA SER A 63 -6.90 -5.71 -4.93
C SER A 63 -7.40 -7.14 -4.70
N LYS A 64 -7.73 -7.86 -5.78
CA LYS A 64 -8.18 -9.26 -5.72
C LYS A 64 -7.06 -10.22 -5.32
N SER A 65 -5.80 -9.89 -5.65
CA SER A 65 -4.63 -10.73 -5.41
C SER A 65 -3.90 -10.36 -4.10
N ASP A 66 -3.85 -9.08 -3.75
CA ASP A 66 -3.05 -8.62 -2.62
C ASP A 66 -3.80 -8.70 -1.28
N SER A 67 -3.30 -9.58 -0.41
CA SER A 67 -3.87 -9.80 0.93
C SER A 67 -3.44 -8.81 1.99
N PHE A 68 -2.28 -8.20 1.79
CA PHE A 68 -1.59 -7.48 2.83
C PHE A 68 -1.90 -6.00 2.71
N TRP A 69 -1.79 -5.46 1.50
CA TRP A 69 -2.07 -4.06 1.22
C TRP A 69 -3.55 -3.79 1.01
N GLY A 70 -4.29 -4.74 0.41
CA GLY A 70 -5.73 -4.66 0.15
C GLY A 70 -6.60 -5.65 0.92
N ILE A 71 -7.88 -5.69 0.55
CA ILE A 71 -8.89 -6.57 1.18
C ILE A 71 -8.92 -8.00 0.61
N GLY A 72 -8.33 -8.24 -0.56
CA GLY A 72 -8.35 -9.54 -1.22
C GLY A 72 -9.74 -10.07 -1.55
N LYS A 73 -9.82 -11.33 -2.02
CA LYS A 73 -11.08 -12.00 -2.35
C LYS A 73 -12.05 -12.24 -1.18
N LYS A 74 -11.64 -12.00 0.08
CA LYS A 74 -12.43 -12.39 1.27
C LYS A 74 -12.83 -11.24 2.19
N GLU A 75 -12.67 -9.97 1.79
CA GLU A 75 -13.07 -8.74 2.53
C GLU A 75 -12.58 -8.58 3.99
N LYS A 76 -11.92 -9.58 4.57
CA LYS A 76 -11.46 -9.66 5.97
C LYS A 76 -9.95 -9.47 6.13
N ARG A 77 -9.30 -8.77 5.21
CA ARG A 77 -7.85 -8.63 5.20
C ARG A 77 -7.39 -7.27 5.74
N LYS A 78 -6.08 -7.12 5.94
CA LYS A 78 -5.48 -6.03 6.75
C LYS A 78 -5.72 -4.63 6.20
N ASN A 79 -5.98 -4.48 4.89
CA ASN A 79 -6.15 -3.18 4.22
C ASN A 79 -5.06 -2.17 4.64
N MET A 80 -3.81 -2.63 4.71
CA MET A 80 -2.74 -1.84 5.32
C MET A 80 -2.52 -0.53 4.55
N LEU A 81 -2.70 -0.53 3.23
CA LEU A 81 -2.55 0.68 2.43
C LEU A 81 -3.64 1.71 2.77
N GLY A 82 -4.89 1.26 2.86
CA GLY A 82 -6.01 2.10 3.27
C GLY A 82 -5.79 2.71 4.66
N ASN A 83 -5.30 1.92 5.61
CA ASN A 83 -4.98 2.39 6.96
C ASN A 83 -3.87 3.46 6.95
N LEU A 84 -2.81 3.25 6.18
CA LEU A 84 -1.73 4.24 6.04
C LEU A 84 -2.22 5.53 5.37
N LEU A 85 -3.04 5.44 4.32
CA LEU A 85 -3.63 6.61 3.68
C LEU A 85 -4.50 7.42 4.64
N MET A 86 -5.30 6.74 5.47
CA MET A 86 -6.11 7.39 6.49
C MET A 86 -5.26 8.06 7.57
N LYS A 87 -4.13 7.44 7.96
CA LYS A 87 -3.15 8.06 8.87
C LYS A 87 -2.55 9.33 8.27
N VAL A 88 -2.02 9.25 7.05
CA VAL A 88 -1.44 10.41 6.34
C VAL A 88 -2.47 11.53 6.19
N ARG A 89 -3.73 11.21 5.84
CA ARG A 89 -4.83 12.17 5.78
C ARG A 89 -5.05 12.88 7.12
N GLY A 90 -4.99 12.15 8.23
CA GLY A 90 -5.11 12.71 9.58
C GLY A 90 -4.00 13.72 9.90
N GLU A 91 -2.76 13.38 9.58
CA GLU A 91 -1.61 14.27 9.79
C GLU A 91 -1.70 15.53 8.92
N LEU A 92 -2.09 15.40 7.65
CA LEU A 92 -2.30 16.54 6.75
C LEU A 92 -3.42 17.47 7.24
N LYS A 93 -4.50 16.91 7.79
CA LYS A 93 -5.57 17.70 8.44
C LYS A 93 -5.04 18.45 9.66
N ALA A 94 -4.26 17.80 10.53
CA ALA A 94 -3.66 18.44 11.71
C ALA A 94 -2.73 19.61 11.32
N LEU A 95 -1.83 19.40 10.35
CA LEU A 95 -0.94 20.44 9.82
C LEU A 95 -1.70 21.62 9.22
N SER A 96 -2.82 21.37 8.52
CA SER A 96 -3.66 22.44 7.97
C SER A 96 -4.35 23.28 9.04
N LYS A 97 -4.66 22.69 10.20
CA LYS A 97 -5.30 23.38 11.31
C LYS A 97 -4.32 24.29 12.04
N SER A 98 -3.06 23.86 12.22
CA SER A 98 -2.00 24.66 12.83
C SER A 98 -1.67 25.94 12.04
N LYS A 99 -1.74 25.90 10.70
CA LYS A 99 -1.48 27.08 9.84
C LYS A 99 -2.58 28.14 9.86
N LYS A 100 -3.75 27.86 10.44
CA LYS A 100 -4.93 28.74 10.40
C LYS A 100 -5.14 29.55 11.68
N VAL A 101 -4.21 29.45 12.63
CA VAL A 101 -4.29 30.04 13.99
C VAL A 101 -3.30 31.21 14.15
N GLU A 102 -2.54 31.55 13.11
CA GLU A 102 -1.81 32.83 12.97
C GLU A 102 -2.59 33.76 12.03
#